data_AF-A0A925DPH3-F1
#
_entry.id   AF-A0A925DPH3-F1
#
_cell.length_a   1.000
_cell.length_b   1.000
_cell.length_c   1.000
_cell.angle_alpha   90.00
_cell.angle_beta   90.00
_cell.angle_gamma   90.00
#
_symmetry.space_group_name_H-M   'P 1'
#
loop_
_entity.id
_entity.type
_entity.pdbx_description
1 polymer ?
#
loop_
_entity_poly.entity_id
_entity_poly.type
_entity_poly.pdbx_seq_one_letter_code
_entity_poly.pdbx_strand_id
1 'polypeptide(L)'
;MYNPIMFPEMLKVFAMFKDYQFVIAGAPALELQVYEQYMGENKVRVLFGKTYQILNFAQAGIITSGTATLETALFNVPQVVCYKTGGFAYWLGRKIVNFTYASLVNLILNRPVLKELLQNDMNAELIAKELRPLLTETPERKKMLEEYETTRKILGGAGVSERIAKKLYAYLTSKK
;
A
#
# COMPACT_ATOMS: atom_id res chain seq x y z
N MET A 1 -2.05 6.53 -6.75
CA MET A 1 -3.16 6.24 -5.81
C MET A 1 -4.54 6.61 -6.38
N TYR A 2 -4.68 7.47 -7.40
CA TYR A 2 -5.99 7.73 -8.00
C TYR A 2 -6.27 6.82 -9.18
N ASN A 3 -7.35 6.07 -9.03
CA ASN A 3 -8.02 5.37 -10.11
C ASN A 3 -9.51 5.62 -9.89
N PRO A 4 -10.22 6.20 -10.88
CA PRO A 4 -11.65 6.56 -10.74
C PRO A 4 -12.55 5.35 -10.45
N ILE A 5 -12.04 4.13 -10.64
CA ILE A 5 -12.75 2.88 -10.36
C ILE A 5 -12.57 2.45 -8.89
N MET A 6 -11.39 2.68 -8.30
CA MET A 6 -11.08 2.21 -6.94
C MET A 6 -11.60 3.15 -5.86
N PHE A 7 -11.41 4.46 -6.07
CA PHE A 7 -11.66 5.44 -5.02
C PHE A 7 -13.10 5.44 -4.48
N PRO A 8 -14.15 5.40 -5.33
CA PRO A 8 -15.54 5.32 -4.85
C PRO A 8 -15.82 4.09 -3.98
N GLU A 9 -15.19 2.95 -4.30
CA GLU A 9 -15.38 1.71 -3.55
C GLU A 9 -14.70 1.79 -2.18
N MET A 10 -13.54 2.44 -2.08
CA MET A 10 -12.87 2.70 -0.81
C MET A 10 -13.70 3.66 0.07
N LEU A 11 -14.36 4.66 -0.50
CA LEU A 11 -15.19 5.61 0.25
C LEU A 11 -16.36 4.92 0.96
N LYS A 12 -16.98 3.90 0.34
CA LYS A 12 -18.07 3.12 0.95
C LYS A 12 -17.66 2.45 2.26
N VAL A 13 -16.38 2.14 2.43
CA VAL A 13 -15.83 1.52 3.64
C VAL A 13 -16.00 2.46 4.84
N PHE A 14 -15.93 3.77 4.64
CA PHE A 14 -15.89 4.73 5.75
C PHE A 14 -17.14 4.69 6.63
N ALA A 15 -18.31 4.50 6.01
CA ALA A 15 -19.58 4.35 6.71
C ALA A 15 -19.64 3.11 7.63
N MET A 16 -18.75 2.13 7.43
CA MET A 16 -18.70 0.87 8.18
C MET A 16 -17.83 0.93 9.45
N PHE A 17 -17.17 2.07 9.71
CA PHE A 17 -16.24 2.27 10.82
C PHE A 17 -16.47 3.65 11.48
N LYS A 18 -17.56 3.77 12.24
CA LYS A 18 -17.99 5.04 12.85
C LYS A 18 -17.06 5.56 13.95
N ASP A 19 -16.33 4.65 14.61
CA ASP A 19 -15.42 4.99 15.71
C ASP A 19 -14.03 5.40 15.23
N TYR A 20 -13.81 5.46 13.90
CA TYR A 20 -12.51 5.73 13.30
C TYR A 20 -12.57 6.96 12.40
N GLN A 21 -11.46 7.71 12.39
CA GLN A 21 -11.27 8.81 11.44
C GLN A 21 -10.49 8.32 10.22
N PHE A 22 -11.06 8.51 9.03
CA PHE A 22 -10.32 8.33 7.78
C PHE A 22 -9.62 9.62 7.36
N VAL A 23 -8.39 9.48 6.87
CA VAL A 23 -7.60 10.53 6.26
C VAL A 23 -7.03 10.01 4.94
N ILE A 24 -7.15 10.80 3.89
CA ILE A 24 -6.63 10.45 2.56
C ILE A 24 -5.28 11.15 2.36
N ALA A 25 -4.25 10.37 2.04
CA ALA A 25 -3.00 10.90 1.52
C ALA A 25 -3.22 11.32 0.06
N GLY A 26 -3.36 12.63 -0.17
CA GLY A 26 -3.57 13.20 -1.50
C GLY A 26 -2.38 12.95 -2.42
N ALA A 27 -2.62 12.45 -3.62
CA ALA A 27 -1.58 12.26 -4.62
C ALA A 27 -1.12 13.63 -5.13
N PRO A 28 0.20 13.92 -5.19
CA PRO A 28 0.69 15.24 -5.56
C PRO A 28 0.26 15.75 -6.94
N ALA A 29 -0.04 14.82 -7.85
CA ALA A 29 -0.44 15.13 -9.23
C ALA A 29 -1.93 15.49 -9.38
N LEU A 30 -2.70 15.51 -8.30
CA LEU A 30 -4.15 15.72 -8.34
C LEU A 30 -4.55 16.88 -7.45
N GLU A 31 -5.57 17.59 -7.91
CA GLU A 31 -6.18 18.66 -7.15
C GLU A 31 -7.27 18.13 -6.22
N LEU A 32 -7.62 18.90 -5.19
CA LEU A 32 -8.64 18.53 -4.20
C LEU A 32 -10.00 18.26 -4.84
N GLN A 33 -10.36 19.03 -5.86
CA GLN A 33 -11.61 18.95 -6.61
C GLN A 33 -11.82 17.54 -7.22
N VAL A 34 -10.72 16.87 -7.60
CA VAL A 34 -10.75 15.51 -8.13
C VAL A 34 -11.23 14.50 -7.08
N TYR A 35 -10.97 14.77 -5.80
CA TYR A 35 -11.46 13.95 -4.70
C TYR A 35 -12.90 14.32 -4.33
N GLU A 36 -13.20 15.61 -4.25
CA GLU A 36 -14.51 16.15 -3.83
C GLU A 36 -15.66 15.62 -4.71
N GLN A 37 -15.44 15.48 -6.02
CA GLN A 37 -16.45 14.96 -6.95
C GLN A 37 -16.98 13.54 -6.59
N TYR A 38 -16.21 12.75 -5.83
CA TYR A 38 -16.61 11.41 -5.40
C TYR A 38 -17.00 11.34 -3.93
N MET A 39 -16.59 12.32 -3.13
CA MET A 39 -16.83 12.31 -1.69
C MET A 39 -18.30 12.49 -1.34
N GLY A 40 -19.05 13.27 -2.13
CA GLY A 40 -20.43 13.60 -1.82
C GLY A 40 -20.53 14.20 -0.41
N GLU A 41 -21.30 13.56 0.47
CA GLU A 41 -21.45 13.98 1.87
C GLU A 41 -20.35 13.46 2.81
N ASN A 42 -19.44 12.60 2.34
CA ASN A 42 -18.37 12.05 3.16
C ASN A 42 -17.38 13.16 3.55
N LYS A 43 -17.37 13.53 4.84
CA LYS A 43 -16.45 14.54 5.39
C LYS A 43 -15.07 13.94 5.69
N VAL A 44 -14.32 13.60 4.65
CA VAL A 44 -12.98 12.98 4.78
C VAL A 44 -11.91 14.00 4.45
N ARG A 45 -10.89 14.10 5.30
CA ARG A 45 -9.78 15.03 5.07
C ARG A 45 -8.82 14.48 4.04
N VAL A 46 -8.48 15.28 3.04
CA VAL A 46 -7.38 15.02 2.11
C VAL A 46 -6.19 15.88 2.53
N LEU A 47 -5.05 15.24 2.82
CA LEU A 47 -3.82 15.95 3.14
C LEU A 47 -2.76 15.67 2.07
N PHE A 48 -2.28 16.72 1.42
CA PHE A 48 -1.27 16.64 0.37
C PHE A 48 0.14 16.77 0.96
N GLY A 49 1.09 16.00 0.41
CA GLY A 49 2.50 16.05 0.83
C GLY A 49 2.75 15.61 2.28
N LYS A 50 1.77 15.00 2.94
CA LYS A 50 1.84 14.55 4.35
C LYS A 50 1.82 13.03 4.52
N THR A 51 2.10 12.26 3.47
CA THR A 51 2.01 10.78 3.48
C THR A 51 2.70 10.14 4.68
N TYR A 52 3.97 10.47 4.94
CA TYR A 52 4.72 9.89 6.06
C TYR A 52 4.21 10.33 7.43
N GLN A 53 3.69 11.56 7.54
CA GLN A 53 3.04 12.03 8.76
C GLN A 53 1.75 11.26 9.02
N ILE A 54 0.94 11.03 7.99
CA ILE A 54 -0.25 10.19 8.08
C ILE A 54 0.13 8.77 8.54
N LEU A 55 1.12 8.15 7.89
CA LEU A 55 1.55 6.80 8.23
C LEU A 55 2.04 6.69 9.68
N ASN A 56 2.79 7.66 10.19
CA ASN A 56 3.23 7.66 11.59
C ASN A 56 2.11 7.61 12.63
N PHE A 57 0.90 8.09 12.29
CA PHE A 57 -0.26 8.10 13.18
C PHE A 57 -1.36 7.12 12.77
N ALA A 58 -1.19 6.41 11.64
CA ALA A 58 -2.22 5.51 11.12
C ALA A 58 -2.25 4.20 11.89
N GLN A 59 -3.45 3.77 12.27
CA GLN A 59 -3.67 2.49 12.95
C GLN A 59 -3.68 1.30 11.97
N ALA A 60 -4.23 1.52 10.79
CA ALA A 60 -4.19 0.63 9.63
C ALA A 60 -4.40 1.44 8.33
N GLY A 61 -4.11 0.83 7.18
CA GLY A 61 -4.21 1.48 5.87
C GLY A 61 -4.96 0.65 4.81
N ILE A 62 -5.73 1.34 3.97
CA ILE A 62 -6.23 0.80 2.69
C ILE A 62 -5.30 1.32 1.61
N ILE A 63 -4.42 0.47 1.09
CA ILE A 63 -3.28 0.91 0.27
C ILE A 63 -3.42 0.37 -1.15
N THR A 64 -3.21 1.22 -2.15
CA THR A 64 -3.16 0.77 -3.54
C THR A 64 -1.87 -0.03 -3.80
N SER A 65 -1.90 -1.01 -4.71
CA SER A 65 -0.68 -1.74 -5.08
C SER A 65 0.45 -0.78 -5.55
N GLY A 66 1.69 -1.16 -5.27
CA GLY A 66 2.89 -0.39 -5.64
C GLY A 66 3.84 -0.12 -4.48
N THR A 67 4.69 0.90 -4.63
CA THR A 67 5.72 1.25 -3.63
C THR A 67 5.14 1.66 -2.29
N ALA A 68 3.94 2.25 -2.30
CA ALA A 68 3.21 2.63 -1.09
C ALA A 68 2.99 1.45 -0.13
N THR A 69 2.88 0.21 -0.63
CA THR A 69 2.72 -0.96 0.25
C THR A 69 3.97 -1.21 1.08
N LEU A 70 5.14 -1.00 0.48
CA LEU A 70 6.41 -1.19 1.16
C LEU A 70 6.69 -0.05 2.14
N GLU A 71 6.45 1.20 1.72
CA GLU A 71 6.57 2.35 2.62
C GLU A 71 5.68 2.16 3.86
N THR A 72 4.40 1.83 3.66
CA THR A 72 3.45 1.58 4.76
C THR A 72 3.94 0.49 5.72
N ALA A 73 4.52 -0.60 5.21
CA ALA A 73 5.10 -1.66 6.03
C ALA A 73 6.35 -1.21 6.81
N LEU A 74 7.19 -0.35 6.22
CA LEU A 74 8.36 0.23 6.90
C LEU A 74 7.94 1.17 8.04
N PHE A 75 6.77 1.80 7.95
CA PHE A 75 6.16 2.59 9.03
C PHE A 75 5.42 1.73 10.07
N ASN A 76 5.46 0.39 9.97
CA ASN A 76 4.73 -0.53 10.86
C ASN A 76 3.20 -0.29 10.89
N VAL A 77 2.63 0.14 9.77
CA VAL A 77 1.18 0.32 9.64
C VAL A 77 0.59 -0.94 8.98
N PRO A 78 -0.25 -1.72 9.68
CA PRO A 78 -0.97 -2.83 9.07
C PRO A 78 -1.84 -2.37 7.91
N GLN A 79 -1.97 -3.17 6.86
CA GLN A 79 -2.62 -2.72 5.63
C GLN A 79 -3.36 -3.82 4.87
N VAL A 80 -4.41 -3.40 4.16
CA VAL A 80 -5.08 -4.18 3.11
C VAL A 80 -4.70 -3.58 1.76
N VAL A 81 -4.29 -4.43 0.82
CA VAL A 81 -3.85 -3.99 -0.51
C VAL A 81 -5.03 -4.09 -1.48
N CYS A 82 -5.32 -3.01 -2.17
CA CYS A 82 -6.41 -2.90 -3.11
C CYS A 82 -5.88 -2.60 -4.51
N TYR A 83 -6.39 -3.29 -5.53
CA TYR A 83 -6.10 -2.95 -6.91
C TYR A 83 -7.24 -3.32 -7.84
N LYS A 84 -7.64 -2.40 -8.72
CA LYS A 84 -8.66 -2.61 -9.75
C LYS A 84 -8.27 -1.87 -11.01
N THR A 85 -8.43 -2.51 -12.17
CA THR A 85 -8.18 -1.90 -13.49
C THR A 85 -9.28 -2.34 -14.46
N GLY A 86 -9.23 -1.89 -15.71
CA GLY A 86 -9.96 -2.59 -16.77
C GLY A 86 -9.51 -4.06 -16.83
N GLY A 87 -10.46 -5.01 -16.76
CA GLY A 87 -10.18 -6.44 -16.62
C GLY A 87 -9.31 -7.01 -17.76
N PHE A 88 -9.42 -6.44 -18.96
CA PHE A 88 -8.62 -6.83 -20.14
C PHE A 88 -7.13 -6.51 -19.96
N ALA A 89 -6.80 -5.31 -19.45
CA ALA A 89 -5.41 -4.89 -19.24
C ALA A 89 -4.71 -5.72 -18.15
N TYR A 90 -5.43 -6.07 -17.08
CA TYR A 90 -4.90 -6.92 -16.02
C TYR A 90 -4.63 -8.35 -16.51
N TRP A 91 -5.57 -8.93 -17.26
CA TRP A 91 -5.43 -10.28 -17.79
C TRP A 91 -4.24 -10.41 -18.76
N LEU A 92 -4.06 -9.41 -19.64
CA LEU A 92 -2.93 -9.38 -20.57
C LEU A 92 -1.59 -9.19 -19.83
N GLY A 93 -1.54 -8.26 -18.87
CA GLY A 93 -0.33 -8.02 -18.07
C GLY A 93 0.10 -9.26 -17.27
N ARG A 94 -0.84 -10.01 -16.69
CA ARG A 94 -0.56 -11.25 -15.96
C ARG A 94 -0.06 -12.41 -16.82
N LYS A 95 -0.39 -12.44 -18.12
CA LYS A 95 0.14 -13.46 -19.04
C LYS A 95 1.54 -13.15 -19.54
N ILE A 96 1.91 -11.87 -19.58
CA ILE A 96 3.23 -11.41 -20.03
C ILE A 96 4.24 -11.39 -18.88
N VAL A 97 3.77 -11.24 -17.63
CA VAL A 97 4.62 -11.06 -16.46
C VAL A 97 4.27 -12.05 -15.34
N ASN A 98 5.22 -12.92 -14.97
CA ASN A 98 5.09 -13.95 -13.93
C ASN A 98 5.20 -13.39 -12.50
N PHE A 99 4.37 -12.41 -12.12
CA PHE A 99 4.32 -11.97 -10.71
C PHE A 99 3.18 -12.65 -9.96
N THR A 100 3.55 -13.45 -8.95
CA THR A 100 2.61 -14.17 -8.05
C THR A 100 1.85 -13.21 -7.12
N TYR A 101 2.41 -12.04 -6.84
CA TYR A 101 1.88 -11.06 -5.89
C TYR A 101 1.87 -9.65 -6.46
N ALA A 102 0.89 -8.84 -6.07
CA ALA A 102 0.76 -7.45 -6.50
C ALA A 102 1.45 -6.45 -5.56
N SER A 103 1.64 -6.80 -4.29
CA SER A 103 2.31 -5.95 -3.30
C SER A 103 3.79 -6.26 -3.21
N LEU A 104 4.60 -5.21 -2.99
CA LEU A 104 6.05 -5.39 -2.85
C LEU A 104 6.42 -6.24 -1.62
N VAL A 105 5.66 -6.15 -0.53
CA VAL A 105 5.91 -6.95 0.67
C VAL A 105 5.74 -8.45 0.38
N ASN A 106 4.64 -8.83 -0.27
CA ASN A 106 4.42 -10.24 -0.62
C ASN A 106 5.44 -10.74 -1.66
N LEU A 107 5.86 -9.87 -2.60
CA LEU A 107 6.92 -10.19 -3.55
C LEU A 107 8.28 -10.42 -2.88
N ILE A 108 8.68 -9.55 -1.94
CA ILE A 108 9.96 -9.65 -1.21
C ILE A 108 9.99 -10.93 -0.36
N LEU A 109 8.89 -11.24 0.32
CA LEU A 109 8.81 -12.41 1.20
C LEU A 109 8.40 -13.70 0.47
N ASN A 110 8.00 -13.58 -0.80
CA ASN A 110 7.46 -14.65 -1.63
C ASN A 110 6.36 -15.47 -0.93
N ARG A 111 5.47 -14.79 -0.18
CA ARG A 111 4.33 -15.39 0.54
C ARG A 111 3.22 -14.35 0.80
N PRO A 112 1.96 -14.78 1.00
CA PRO A 112 0.83 -13.86 1.17
C PRO A 112 0.77 -13.29 2.60
N VAL A 113 1.59 -12.28 2.87
CA VAL A 113 1.59 -11.54 4.15
C VAL A 113 0.47 -10.50 4.20
N LEU A 114 0.35 -9.70 3.15
CA LEU A 114 -0.71 -8.72 2.97
C LEU A 114 -1.88 -9.37 2.25
N LYS A 115 -3.09 -9.08 2.72
CA LYS A 115 -4.29 -9.43 1.96
C LYS A 115 -4.40 -8.54 0.73
N GLU A 116 -4.35 -9.15 -0.44
CA GLU A 116 -4.49 -8.49 -1.74
C GLU A 116 -5.91 -8.71 -2.28
N LEU A 117 -6.70 -7.63 -2.32
CA LEU A 117 -8.03 -7.59 -2.91
C LEU A 117 -7.90 -7.03 -4.33
N LEU A 118 -7.95 -7.93 -5.31
CA LEU A 118 -7.68 -7.64 -6.71
C LEU A 118 -8.97 -7.76 -7.55
N GLN A 119 -9.17 -6.81 -8.45
CA GLN A 119 -10.26 -6.80 -9.43
C GLN A 119 -11.65 -6.93 -8.79
N ASN A 120 -12.30 -8.09 -8.90
CA ASN A 120 -13.64 -8.33 -8.37
C ASN A 120 -13.65 -8.47 -6.83
N ASP A 121 -12.52 -8.89 -6.25
CA ASP A 121 -12.37 -8.99 -4.79
C ASP A 121 -12.18 -7.60 -4.15
N MET A 122 -11.87 -6.57 -4.95
CA MET A 122 -11.81 -5.19 -4.49
C MET A 122 -13.22 -4.60 -4.42
N ASN A 123 -13.91 -4.89 -3.31
CA ASN A 123 -15.20 -4.35 -2.93
C ASN A 123 -15.23 -3.95 -1.44
N ALA A 124 -16.14 -3.04 -1.08
CA ALA A 124 -16.17 -2.42 0.24
C ALA A 124 -16.35 -3.42 1.39
N GLU A 125 -17.14 -4.48 1.18
CA GLU A 125 -17.40 -5.51 2.20
C GLU A 125 -16.14 -6.32 2.51
N LEU A 126 -15.44 -6.77 1.46
CA LEU A 126 -14.17 -7.49 1.64
C LEU A 126 -13.08 -6.59 2.20
N ILE A 127 -13.01 -5.33 1.76
CA ILE A 127 -12.06 -4.37 2.34
C ILE A 127 -12.34 -4.21 3.84
N ALA A 128 -13.59 -3.98 4.23
CA ALA A 128 -13.94 -3.82 5.63
C ALA A 128 -13.67 -5.10 6.44
N LYS A 129 -14.01 -6.27 5.90
CA LYS A 129 -13.76 -7.57 6.54
C LYS A 129 -12.29 -7.76 6.87
N GLU A 130 -11.40 -7.48 5.92
CA GLU A 130 -9.97 -7.71 6.05
C GLU A 130 -9.27 -6.58 6.83
N LEU A 131 -9.85 -5.38 6.84
CA LEU A 131 -9.34 -4.24 7.63
C LEU A 131 -9.67 -4.35 9.11
N ARG A 132 -10.86 -4.84 9.48
CA ARG A 132 -11.32 -4.99 10.88
C ARG A 132 -10.31 -5.62 11.84
N PRO A 133 -9.74 -6.80 11.56
CA PRO A 133 -8.80 -7.42 12.49
C PRO A 133 -7.52 -6.59 12.63
N LEU A 134 -7.14 -5.79 11.63
CA LEU A 134 -5.94 -4.96 11.69
C LEU A 134 -6.08 -3.75 12.61
N LEU A 135 -7.31 -3.38 13.00
CA LEU A 135 -7.58 -2.21 13.81
C LEU A 135 -7.45 -2.46 15.32
N THR A 136 -7.34 -3.71 15.79
CA THR A 136 -7.20 -3.99 17.22
C THR A 136 -6.11 -5.02 17.44
N GLU A 137 -5.77 -5.33 18.70
CA GLU A 137 -4.74 -6.31 19.04
C GLU A 137 -5.22 -7.75 18.76
N THR A 138 -5.26 -8.11 17.48
CA THR A 138 -5.62 -9.45 17.00
C THR A 138 -4.40 -10.25 16.55
N PRO A 139 -4.53 -11.59 16.44
CA PRO A 139 -3.47 -12.44 15.89
C PRO A 139 -3.04 -12.05 14.48
N GLU A 140 -3.96 -11.60 13.62
CA GLU A 140 -3.68 -11.17 12.25
C GLU A 140 -2.81 -9.91 12.24
N ARG A 141 -3.14 -8.91 13.08
CA ARG A 141 -2.34 -7.70 13.25
C ARG A 141 -0.94 -8.05 13.71
N LYS A 142 -0.82 -8.84 14.77
CA LYS A 142 0.48 -9.25 15.34
C LYS A 142 1.34 -9.96 14.30
N LYS A 143 0.77 -10.93 13.60
CA LYS A 143 1.47 -11.66 12.54
C LYS A 143 1.97 -10.72 11.44
N MET A 144 1.15 -9.77 11.00
CA MET A 144 1.55 -8.80 9.97
C MET A 144 2.74 -7.93 10.42
N LEU A 145 2.76 -7.50 11.69
CA LEU A 145 3.86 -6.72 12.26
C LEU A 145 5.16 -7.55 12.36
N GLU A 146 5.08 -8.82 12.74
CA GLU A 146 6.22 -9.74 12.75
C GLU A 146 6.82 -9.96 11.34
N GLU A 147 5.96 -10.04 10.33
CA GLU A 147 6.37 -10.14 8.94
C GLU A 147 7.05 -8.86 8.43
N TYR A 148 6.67 -7.69 8.96
CA TYR A 148 7.36 -6.43 8.63
C TYR A 148 8.78 -6.38 9.20
N GLU A 149 9.03 -6.98 10.37
CA GLU A 149 10.40 -7.16 10.86
C GLU A 149 11.23 -8.03 9.91
N THR A 150 10.64 -9.12 9.42
CA THR A 150 11.29 -9.99 8.42
C THR A 150 11.58 -9.22 7.13
N THR A 151 10.63 -8.42 6.65
CA THR A 151 10.78 -7.57 5.47
C THR A 151 11.97 -6.60 5.63
N ARG A 152 12.07 -5.91 6.78
CA ARG A 152 13.18 -5.00 7.07
C ARG A 152 14.54 -5.71 7.05
N LYS A 153 14.62 -6.90 7.64
CA LYS A 153 15.85 -7.70 7.66
C LYS A 153 16.33 -8.05 6.24
N ILE A 154 15.41 -8.39 5.33
CA ILE A 154 15.74 -8.72 3.94
C ILE A 154 16.20 -7.49 3.16
N LEU A 155 15.51 -6.35 3.30
CA LEU A 155 15.91 -5.10 2.66
C LEU A 155 17.28 -4.61 3.14
N GLY A 156 17.65 -4.99 4.37
CA GLY A 156 18.89 -4.60 5.01
C GLY A 156 18.85 -3.17 5.53
N GLY A 157 20.02 -2.71 5.98
CA GLY A 157 20.19 -1.36 6.54
C GLY A 157 20.57 -0.30 5.50
N ALA A 158 20.72 0.92 6.01
CA ALA A 158 21.19 2.07 5.26
C ALA A 158 22.54 1.84 4.54
N GLY A 159 22.91 2.76 3.65
CA GLY A 159 24.19 2.73 2.94
C GLY A 159 24.17 2.00 1.59
N VAL A 160 22.99 1.73 1.02
CA VAL A 160 22.89 1.16 -0.34
C VAL A 160 23.63 2.04 -1.35
N SER A 161 23.38 3.36 -1.34
CA SER A 161 24.03 4.30 -2.26
C SER A 161 25.55 4.30 -2.12
N GLU A 162 26.07 4.26 -0.88
CA GLU A 162 27.51 4.20 -0.62
C GLU A 162 28.13 2.88 -1.10
N ARG A 163 27.48 1.74 -0.83
CA ARG A 163 27.92 0.43 -1.31
C ARG A 163 27.97 0.39 -2.84
N ILE A 164 26.96 0.96 -3.51
CA ILE A 164 26.92 1.06 -4.97
C ILE A 164 28.05 1.97 -5.47
N ALA A 165 28.24 3.15 -4.88
CA ALA A 165 29.31 4.07 -5.27
C ALA A 165 30.69 3.42 -5.14
N LYS A 166 30.98 2.74 -4.03
CA LYS A 166 32.23 1.99 -3.82
C LYS A 166 32.44 0.89 -4.87
N LYS A 167 31.39 0.12 -5.19
CA LYS A 167 31.46 -0.94 -6.22
C LYS A 167 31.70 -0.37 -7.62
N LEU A 168 31.01 0.71 -7.98
CA LEU A 168 31.19 1.37 -9.27
C LEU A 168 32.60 1.94 -9.40
N TYR A 169 33.10 2.63 -8.37
CA TYR A 169 34.46 3.16 -8.35
C TYR A 169 35.48 2.04 -8.55
N ALA A 170 35.40 0.96 -7.75
CA ALA A 170 36.29 -0.18 -7.87
C ALA A 170 36.29 -0.79 -9.28
N TYR A 171 35.11 -1.01 -9.88
CA TYR A 171 34.96 -1.55 -11.23
C TYR A 171 35.61 -0.67 -12.32
N LEU A 172 35.49 0.65 -12.19
CA LEU A 172 36.08 1.60 -13.13
C LEU A 172 37.60 1.68 -12.97
N THR A 173 38.12 1.56 -11.75
CA THR A 173 39.56 1.64 -11.49
C THR A 173 40.31 0.31 -11.68
N SER A 174 39.62 -0.83 -11.64
CA SER A 174 40.22 -2.16 -11.82
C SER A 174 40.41 -2.57 -13.28
N LYS A 175 40.03 -1.73 -14.24
CA LYS A 175 40.23 -1.95 -15.70
C LYS A 175 41.47 -1.23 -16.25
N LYS A 176 42.48 -0.97 -15.41
CA LYS A 176 43.84 -0.65 -15.85
C LYS A 176 44.70 -1.90 -15.79
#